data_AF-A0A317G4P8-F1
#
_entry.id   AF-A0A317G4P8-F1
#
_cell.length_a   1.000
_cell.length_b   1.000
_cell.length_c   1.000
_cell.angle_alpha   90.00
_cell.angle_beta   90.00
_cell.angle_gamma   90.00
#
_symmetry.space_group_name_H-M   'P 1'
#
loop_
_entity.id
_entity.type
_entity.pdbx_description
1 polymer ?
#
loop_
_entity_poly.entity_id
_entity_poly.type
_entity_poly.pdbx_seq_one_letter_code
_entity_poly.pdbx_strand_id
1 'polypeptide(L)'
;MIKRSNQTRLGKRLLSLLLCSFLVTGCADISLGDKEGSQDVSASNEELSQDTGSVADDQAQNDSEIDDSKSPLSSTSSDISSTDQEDGTDKADKNSKDNKDIDSKDSKDSKSDSDTKDENIFAIMPDFFYFSSGAGGWSTDITISEDGSFDGSYYDSDMGDTGEGYPNGTMYVCDFTGKFDVPQPTDDEYIYTTKLLELTLRDADKVGTTEIEDDTRYIYTEPYGFDDADEFLIYLPGASLSAMTEECLSWVDVRMESIERLPVDYYVLYNVSGAEAFNGIKDDSIWTQDFQYQYGDAYVTFGPSYYMGSYFSFFVDNDSPASLSLSIPWDGVSEETMECEESWESDPETYYVTIKKKDDETYIITVEGISDKEFDFSPWGGTEPGKFSAEFVLIESD
;
A
#
# COMPACT_ATOMS: atom_id res chain seq x y z
N MET A 1 -6.70 45.69 19.77
CA MET A 1 -6.13 45.32 21.08
C MET A 1 -7.28 45.11 22.08
N ILE A 2 -7.88 43.92 22.05
CA ILE A 2 -8.89 43.47 23.01
C ILE A 2 -8.52 42.03 23.35
N LYS A 3 -8.09 41.80 24.59
CA LYS A 3 -7.75 40.50 25.18
C LYS A 3 -9.03 39.74 25.55
N ARG A 4 -9.15 38.49 25.11
CA ARG A 4 -9.92 37.41 25.77
C ARG A 4 -9.14 36.11 25.49
N SER A 5 -8.29 35.66 26.41
CA SER A 5 -8.58 34.82 27.58
C SER A 5 -8.67 33.34 27.23
N ASN A 6 -7.52 32.66 27.30
CA ASN A 6 -7.37 31.21 27.32
C ASN A 6 -8.08 30.60 28.54
N GLN A 7 -8.97 29.64 28.31
CA GLN A 7 -9.37 28.65 29.31
C GLN A 7 -9.28 27.25 28.69
N THR A 8 -8.21 26.56 29.06
CA THR A 8 -8.15 25.13 29.46
C THR A 8 -9.18 24.18 28.84
N ARG A 9 -8.77 23.40 27.83
CA ARG A 9 -9.35 22.09 27.52
C ARG A 9 -8.43 21.00 28.09
N LEU A 10 -8.69 20.62 29.34
CA LEU A 10 -8.17 19.41 29.95
C LEU A 10 -9.38 18.56 30.36
N GLY A 11 -9.43 17.33 29.86
CA GLY A 11 -10.37 16.30 30.30
C GLY A 11 -11.53 16.07 29.36
N LYS A 12 -11.39 15.02 28.51
CA LYS A 12 -12.39 13.99 28.16
C LYS A 12 -12.10 13.46 26.76
N ARG A 13 -11.42 12.31 26.66
CA ARG A 13 -11.77 11.23 25.72
C ARG A 13 -11.42 9.92 26.41
N LEU A 14 -12.45 9.30 26.96
CA LEU A 14 -12.48 7.92 27.44
C LEU A 14 -13.57 7.26 26.59
N LEU A 15 -13.23 6.13 25.96
CA LEU A 15 -14.13 5.07 25.49
C LEU A 15 -15.13 5.43 24.38
N SER A 16 -14.87 4.93 23.17
CA SER A 16 -15.92 4.66 22.17
C SER A 16 -15.64 3.30 21.53
N LEU A 17 -16.15 2.26 22.20
CA LEU A 17 -16.38 0.91 21.66
C LEU A 17 -17.86 0.83 21.26
N LEU A 18 -18.17 -0.02 20.27
CA LEU A 18 -19.47 -0.25 19.59
C LEU A 18 -19.68 0.70 18.40
N LEU A 19 -20.02 0.27 17.18
CA LEU A 19 -20.84 -0.87 16.77
C LEU A 19 -20.71 -1.02 15.23
N CYS A 20 -20.17 -2.13 14.71
CA CYS A 20 -20.39 -2.50 13.29
C CYS A 20 -20.65 -4.01 13.20
N SER A 21 -21.92 -4.38 13.25
CA SER A 21 -22.38 -5.72 12.88
C SER A 21 -23.39 -5.60 11.75
N PHE A 22 -23.23 -6.48 10.77
CA PHE A 22 -24.15 -6.88 9.71
C PHE A 22 -24.22 -6.02 8.44
N LEU A 23 -23.45 -6.45 7.44
CA LEU A 23 -23.97 -6.69 6.08
C LEU A 23 -23.29 -7.94 5.48
N VAL A 24 -23.88 -9.12 5.73
CA VAL A 24 -23.70 -10.29 4.87
C VAL A 24 -25.10 -10.65 4.37
N THR A 25 -25.45 -10.18 3.18
CA THR A 25 -26.57 -10.72 2.42
C THR A 25 -26.01 -11.52 1.26
N GLY A 26 -25.79 -12.81 1.54
CA GLY A 26 -25.69 -13.83 0.51
C GLY A 26 -27.07 -14.09 -0.11
N CYS A 27 -27.10 -14.16 -1.42
CA CYS A 27 -28.24 -14.56 -2.22
C CYS A 27 -28.68 -15.99 -1.87
N ALA A 28 -29.95 -16.18 -1.51
CA ALA A 28 -30.63 -17.46 -1.66
C ALA A 28 -32.13 -17.20 -1.86
N ASP A 29 -32.60 -17.50 -3.07
CA ASP A 29 -34.00 -17.52 -3.46
C ASP A 29 -34.81 -18.52 -2.62
N ILE A 30 -35.96 -18.09 -2.12
CA ILE A 30 -36.96 -18.96 -1.50
C ILE A 30 -38.18 -19.09 -2.44
N SER A 31 -38.36 -20.33 -2.90
CA SER A 31 -39.60 -21.14 -2.95
C SER A 31 -40.80 -20.71 -3.82
N LEU A 32 -41.37 -21.72 -4.48
CA LEU A 32 -42.80 -22.08 -4.62
C LEU A 32 -42.83 -23.29 -5.59
N GLY A 33 -43.52 -24.43 -5.43
CA GLY A 33 -44.48 -24.97 -4.47
C GLY A 33 -45.13 -26.22 -5.12
N ASP A 34 -45.31 -27.27 -4.33
CA ASP A 34 -46.26 -28.41 -4.40
C ASP A 34 -46.50 -29.22 -5.69
N LYS A 35 -46.32 -30.56 -5.59
CA LYS A 35 -47.43 -31.55 -5.68
C LYS A 35 -47.04 -33.02 -5.39
N GLU A 36 -47.82 -33.61 -4.48
CA GLU A 36 -48.38 -34.98 -4.41
C GLU A 36 -47.51 -36.25 -4.63
N GLY A 37 -47.60 -37.20 -3.67
CA GLY A 37 -47.69 -38.62 -4.01
C GLY A 37 -47.05 -39.68 -3.08
N SER A 38 -47.73 -40.02 -1.97
CA SER A 38 -48.04 -41.39 -1.48
C SER A 38 -46.96 -42.44 -1.08
N GLN A 39 -47.09 -42.91 0.18
CA GLN A 39 -46.92 -44.29 0.74
C GLN A 39 -45.51 -44.95 0.68
N ASP A 40 -45.00 -45.72 1.66
CA ASP A 40 -45.58 -46.48 2.78
C ASP A 40 -44.47 -46.80 3.85
N VAL A 41 -44.95 -47.08 5.07
CA VAL A 41 -44.44 -47.92 6.21
C VAL A 41 -43.26 -48.88 5.93
N SER A 42 -42.38 -49.32 6.84
CA SER A 42 -42.44 -49.60 8.29
C SER A 42 -41.06 -50.02 8.84
N ALA A 43 -40.93 -49.97 10.16
CA ALA A 43 -39.78 -50.30 11.01
C ALA A 43 -39.18 -51.72 10.91
N SER A 44 -37.93 -51.84 11.38
CA SER A 44 -37.46 -52.65 12.54
C SER A 44 -36.22 -53.56 12.35
N ASN A 45 -35.23 -53.30 13.22
CA ASN A 45 -34.45 -54.21 14.07
C ASN A 45 -33.30 -55.14 13.60
N GLU A 46 -32.39 -55.32 14.58
CA GLU A 46 -31.33 -56.33 14.84
C GLU A 46 -29.96 -56.12 14.15
N GLU A 47 -28.85 -55.78 14.82
CA GLU A 47 -28.08 -56.31 15.99
C GLU A 47 -27.06 -57.44 15.66
N LEU A 48 -25.87 -57.32 16.29
CA LEU A 48 -24.71 -58.23 16.45
C LEU A 48 -23.63 -58.29 15.34
N SER A 49 -22.39 -57.82 15.60
CA SER A 49 -21.21 -58.50 16.22
C SER A 49 -20.40 -59.31 15.17
N GLN A 50 -19.07 -59.39 15.05
CA GLN A 50 -17.86 -59.40 15.91
C GLN A 50 -16.65 -59.08 14.98
N ASP A 51 -15.67 -58.27 15.42
CA ASP A 51 -14.32 -58.67 15.89
C ASP A 51 -13.44 -59.48 14.91
N THR A 52 -12.25 -58.94 14.57
CA THR A 52 -10.91 -59.55 14.76
C THR A 52 -9.85 -58.74 14.01
N GLY A 53 -8.73 -58.44 14.68
CA GLY A 53 -7.65 -57.60 14.16
C GLY A 53 -6.37 -58.31 13.69
N SER A 54 -5.36 -57.47 13.45
CA SER A 54 -3.91 -57.75 13.26
C SER A 54 -3.54 -58.40 11.91
N VAL A 55 -2.40 -58.16 11.24
CA VAL A 55 -1.02 -57.83 11.65
C VAL A 55 -0.31 -57.07 10.50
N ALA A 56 0.76 -56.36 10.86
CA ALA A 56 1.70 -55.53 10.08
C ALA A 56 2.79 -56.31 9.29
N ASP A 57 3.79 -55.53 8.84
CA ASP A 57 5.15 -55.82 8.34
C ASP A 57 5.30 -55.95 6.80
N ASP A 58 6.32 -55.40 6.12
CA ASP A 58 7.48 -54.60 6.53
C ASP A 58 8.19 -54.00 5.27
N GLN A 59 8.85 -52.86 5.49
CA GLN A 59 10.19 -52.43 5.02
C GLN A 59 10.75 -52.75 3.60
N ALA A 60 11.18 -51.70 2.88
CA ALA A 60 12.59 -51.27 2.74
C ALA A 60 12.97 -50.68 1.36
N GLN A 61 13.71 -49.57 1.41
CA GLN A 61 14.33 -48.77 0.35
C GLN A 61 15.53 -49.49 -0.34
N ASN A 62 15.87 -49.14 -1.59
CA ASN A 62 16.88 -48.09 -1.92
C ASN A 62 17.55 -48.26 -3.31
N ASP A 63 17.63 -47.13 -4.02
CA ASP A 63 18.65 -46.59 -4.96
C ASP A 63 19.24 -47.29 -6.20
N SER A 64 19.09 -46.54 -7.30
CA SER A 64 20.09 -46.04 -8.28
C SER A 64 20.64 -46.90 -9.44
N GLU A 65 20.37 -46.38 -10.65
CA GLU A 65 21.33 -45.94 -11.69
C GLU A 65 21.51 -46.72 -13.03
N ILE A 66 21.59 -45.90 -14.11
CA ILE A 66 22.15 -46.08 -15.48
C ILE A 66 21.23 -46.54 -16.65
N ASP A 67 20.82 -45.53 -17.43
CA ASP A 67 21.09 -45.24 -18.86
C ASP A 67 20.72 -46.18 -20.05
N ASP A 68 20.30 -45.48 -21.11
CA ASP A 68 20.44 -45.69 -22.55
C ASP A 68 19.40 -46.46 -23.42
N SER A 69 18.59 -45.64 -24.12
CA SER A 69 18.40 -45.58 -25.58
C SER A 69 17.76 -46.73 -26.39
N LYS A 70 16.60 -46.45 -27.03
CA LYS A 70 16.42 -46.52 -28.51
C LYS A 70 15.03 -46.06 -29.02
N SER A 71 15.05 -45.04 -29.89
CA SER A 71 14.04 -44.66 -30.91
C SER A 71 13.92 -45.72 -32.05
N PRO A 72 13.04 -45.62 -33.08
CA PRO A 72 13.16 -44.62 -34.18
C PRO A 72 11.82 -44.16 -34.88
N LEU A 73 11.67 -42.88 -35.23
CA LEU A 73 11.85 -42.19 -36.55
C LEU A 73 10.78 -42.37 -37.65
N SER A 74 10.33 -41.21 -38.17
CA SER A 74 10.28 -40.84 -39.61
C SER A 74 9.64 -39.42 -39.74
N SER A 75 10.37 -38.32 -40.01
CA SER A 75 11.06 -37.88 -41.25
C SER A 75 10.10 -37.12 -42.22
N THR A 76 10.43 -36.04 -42.96
CA THR A 76 11.72 -35.38 -43.31
C THR A 76 11.50 -34.02 -44.03
N SER A 77 12.47 -33.09 -43.88
CA SER A 77 13.22 -32.24 -44.87
C SER A 77 12.51 -31.33 -45.88
N SER A 78 13.08 -30.24 -46.41
CA SER A 78 14.51 -29.92 -46.78
C SER A 78 14.62 -28.39 -47.07
N ASP A 79 15.62 -27.61 -46.63
CA ASP A 79 17.04 -27.47 -47.08
C ASP A 79 17.21 -26.68 -48.42
N ILE A 80 18.22 -25.82 -48.71
CA ILE A 80 19.70 -25.93 -48.58
C ILE A 80 20.39 -24.57 -48.95
N SER A 81 21.45 -24.12 -48.24
CA SER A 81 22.91 -23.99 -48.62
C SER A 81 23.35 -22.71 -49.37
N SER A 82 24.56 -22.10 -49.29
CA SER A 82 25.96 -22.46 -48.88
C SER A 82 26.81 -21.14 -48.81
N THR A 83 27.68 -20.82 -47.83
CA THR A 83 29.12 -21.14 -47.53
C THR A 83 30.18 -20.08 -47.92
N ASP A 84 31.15 -19.89 -46.99
CA ASP A 84 32.62 -19.59 -47.07
C ASP A 84 33.02 -18.48 -46.04
N GLN A 85 33.69 -18.77 -44.89
CA GLN A 85 35.14 -19.00 -44.62
C GLN A 85 36.06 -17.87 -45.11
N GLU A 86 37.11 -17.35 -44.45
CA GLU A 86 37.72 -17.41 -43.11
C GLU A 86 38.86 -16.32 -43.11
N ASP A 87 39.46 -16.06 -41.95
CA ASP A 87 40.80 -15.49 -41.71
C ASP A 87 41.06 -13.95 -41.71
N GLY A 88 41.89 -13.53 -40.74
CA GLY A 88 42.22 -12.15 -40.40
C GLY A 88 43.66 -11.75 -40.76
N THR A 89 44.09 -10.56 -40.30
CA THR A 89 45.47 -10.19 -39.88
C THR A 89 45.67 -8.66 -39.74
N ASP A 90 46.22 -8.28 -38.57
CA ASP A 90 47.34 -7.35 -38.30
C ASP A 90 47.41 -5.85 -38.68
N LYS A 91 47.68 -5.07 -37.60
CA LYS A 91 48.78 -4.08 -37.38
C LYS A 91 48.69 -2.60 -37.82
N ALA A 92 48.63 -1.76 -36.78
CA ALA A 92 49.69 -0.85 -36.26
C ALA A 92 50.12 0.45 -36.99
N ASP A 93 50.41 1.41 -36.11
CA ASP A 93 51.42 2.50 -36.13
C ASP A 93 51.05 3.96 -36.52
N LYS A 94 51.00 4.77 -35.43
CA LYS A 94 51.83 5.95 -35.08
C LYS A 94 51.81 7.28 -35.88
N ASN A 95 51.78 8.34 -35.04
CA ASN A 95 52.43 9.67 -35.14
C ASN A 95 51.83 10.67 -36.15
N SER A 96 51.81 11.99 -35.94
CA SER A 96 52.48 12.89 -34.98
C SER A 96 51.87 14.32 -35.13
N LYS A 97 51.75 15.01 -33.99
CA LYS A 97 51.98 16.45 -33.68
C LYS A 97 51.70 17.55 -34.72
N ASP A 98 51.02 18.61 -34.29
CA ASP A 98 51.61 19.91 -33.87
C ASP A 98 50.48 20.88 -33.44
N ASN A 99 50.38 21.32 -32.18
CA ASN A 99 51.10 22.40 -31.47
C ASN A 99 50.53 23.84 -31.70
N LYS A 100 49.96 24.45 -30.65
CA LYS A 100 50.44 25.70 -30.00
C LYS A 100 49.45 26.33 -29.00
N ASP A 101 49.84 26.26 -27.73
CA ASP A 101 49.95 27.30 -26.70
C ASP A 101 49.11 28.59 -26.80
N ILE A 102 48.48 28.99 -25.68
CA ILE A 102 48.92 30.14 -24.87
C ILE A 102 48.28 30.11 -23.46
N ASP A 103 49.12 30.57 -22.54
CA ASP A 103 49.19 30.52 -21.10
C ASP A 103 48.20 31.37 -20.27
N SER A 104 48.07 30.95 -19.00
CA SER A 104 47.89 31.74 -17.77
C SER A 104 46.56 32.45 -17.46
N LYS A 105 45.92 32.09 -16.32
CA LYS A 105 46.17 32.74 -15.01
C LYS A 105 45.23 32.22 -13.90
N ASP A 106 45.82 31.97 -12.74
CA ASP A 106 45.20 31.71 -11.43
C ASP A 106 43.91 32.49 -11.14
N SER A 107 42.91 31.78 -10.62
CA SER A 107 41.99 32.28 -9.58
C SER A 107 41.44 31.08 -8.80
N LYS A 108 42.09 30.84 -7.66
CA LYS A 108 41.57 30.10 -6.52
C LYS A 108 40.43 30.93 -5.93
N ASP A 109 39.20 30.42 -5.98
CA ASP A 109 38.21 30.72 -4.94
C ASP A 109 37.02 29.76 -5.00
N SER A 110 36.69 29.25 -3.80
CA SER A 110 35.39 28.70 -3.34
C SER A 110 34.75 27.66 -4.26
N LYS A 111 34.94 26.35 -4.05
CA LYS A 111 34.36 25.57 -2.93
C LYS A 111 33.11 26.26 -2.36
N SER A 112 31.99 26.17 -3.07
CA SER A 112 30.69 26.22 -2.42
C SER A 112 30.53 24.89 -1.70
N ASP A 113 31.01 24.84 -0.45
CA ASP A 113 30.36 24.00 0.55
C ASP A 113 28.89 24.46 0.55
N SER A 114 28.02 23.70 -0.12
CA SER A 114 26.60 23.81 0.18
C SER A 114 26.46 23.27 1.59
N ASP A 115 26.12 24.18 2.51
CA ASP A 115 25.65 23.87 3.85
C ASP A 115 24.42 22.94 3.75
N THR A 116 24.61 21.64 3.51
CA THR A 116 23.74 20.62 4.07
C THR A 116 24.06 20.64 5.55
N LYS A 117 23.41 21.56 6.29
CA LYS A 117 23.20 21.32 7.72
C LYS A 117 22.66 19.91 7.84
N ASP A 118 23.25 19.13 8.73
CA ASP A 118 22.76 17.82 9.15
C ASP A 118 21.26 17.94 9.48
N GLU A 119 20.40 17.76 8.48
CA GLU A 119 18.96 17.84 8.65
C GLU A 119 18.56 16.54 9.31
N ASN A 120 17.99 16.66 10.51
CA ASN A 120 17.57 15.51 11.25
C ASN A 120 16.36 14.89 10.52
N ILE A 121 16.59 13.77 9.84
CA ILE A 121 15.56 13.11 9.03
C ILE A 121 14.34 12.72 9.89
N PHE A 122 14.55 12.29 11.13
CA PHE A 122 13.44 12.00 12.04
C PHE A 122 12.62 13.24 12.41
N ALA A 123 13.16 14.45 12.31
CA ALA A 123 12.44 15.69 12.62
C ALA A 123 11.62 16.25 11.45
N ILE A 124 11.80 15.72 10.23
CA ILE A 124 11.04 16.15 9.04
C ILE A 124 9.98 15.13 8.60
N MET A 125 10.12 13.88 9.06
CA MET A 125 9.15 12.81 8.84
C MET A 125 7.96 12.96 9.80
N PRO A 126 6.81 12.32 9.51
CA PRO A 126 5.78 12.15 10.52
C PRO A 126 6.31 11.33 11.70
N ASP A 127 5.79 11.60 12.90
CA ASP A 127 6.17 10.84 14.08
C ASP A 127 5.58 9.42 14.02
N PHE A 128 4.41 9.24 13.40
CA PHE A 128 3.68 7.97 13.36
C PHE A 128 3.89 7.21 12.05
N PHE A 129 4.15 5.91 12.19
CA PHE A 129 4.22 4.96 11.08
C PHE A 129 3.42 3.71 11.44
N TYR A 130 2.76 3.12 10.44
CA TYR A 130 2.01 1.88 10.60
C TYR A 130 2.39 0.87 9.52
N PHE A 131 2.37 -0.41 9.88
CA PHE A 131 2.55 -1.53 8.97
C PHE A 131 1.33 -2.45 9.07
N SER A 132 0.58 -2.53 7.97
CA SER A 132 -0.57 -3.42 7.84
C SER A 132 -0.78 -3.79 6.37
N SER A 133 -1.56 -4.83 6.10
CA SER A 133 -1.99 -5.14 4.73
C SER A 133 -3.23 -4.35 4.29
N GLY A 134 -3.83 -3.55 5.18
CA GLY A 134 -5.17 -3.00 5.03
C GLY A 134 -6.30 -4.05 5.02
N ALA A 135 -5.97 -5.34 5.18
CA ALA A 135 -6.92 -6.45 5.25
C ALA A 135 -6.82 -7.16 6.60
N GLY A 136 -7.94 -7.19 7.33
CA GLY A 136 -8.00 -7.74 8.68
C GLY A 136 -7.88 -6.65 9.75
N GLY A 137 -7.88 -7.06 11.01
CA GLY A 137 -7.85 -6.17 12.18
C GLY A 137 -6.49 -6.13 12.84
N TRP A 138 -5.41 -5.97 12.07
CA TRP A 138 -4.05 -5.99 12.58
C TRP A 138 -3.23 -4.78 12.11
N SER A 139 -2.25 -4.40 12.92
CA SER A 139 -1.23 -3.40 12.57
C SER A 139 -0.02 -3.54 13.48
N THR A 140 1.15 -3.16 12.97
CA THR A 140 2.28 -2.75 13.80
C THR A 140 2.44 -1.25 13.68
N ASP A 141 2.21 -0.56 14.79
CA ASP A 141 2.28 0.89 14.88
C ASP A 141 3.55 1.29 15.62
N ILE A 142 4.26 2.31 15.13
CA ILE A 142 5.40 2.92 15.82
C ILE A 142 5.28 4.44 15.83
N THR A 143 5.74 5.05 16.92
CA THR A 143 5.91 6.50 17.05
C THR A 143 7.37 6.81 17.29
N ILE A 144 8.01 7.46 16.32
CA ILE A 144 9.43 7.79 16.29
C ILE A 144 9.63 9.22 16.79
N SER A 145 10.55 9.40 17.74
CA SER A 145 11.00 10.71 18.22
C SER A 145 12.14 11.24 17.38
N GLU A 146 12.38 12.56 17.42
CA GLU A 146 13.47 13.22 16.71
C GLU A 146 14.87 12.61 16.96
N ASP A 147 15.11 11.96 18.10
CA ASP A 147 16.40 11.35 18.42
C ASP A 147 16.55 9.89 17.94
N GLY A 148 15.57 9.39 17.17
CA GLY A 148 15.49 8.03 16.66
C GLY A 148 14.95 6.99 17.65
N SER A 149 14.65 7.36 18.90
CA SER A 149 13.94 6.46 19.82
C SER A 149 12.47 6.31 19.41
N PHE A 150 11.87 5.16 19.67
CA PHE A 150 10.47 4.91 19.33
C PHE A 150 9.75 4.02 20.34
N ASP A 151 8.45 4.25 20.44
CA ASP A 151 7.48 3.34 21.07
C ASP A 151 6.71 2.61 19.98
N GLY A 152 6.49 1.31 20.14
CA GLY A 152 5.73 0.50 19.19
C GLY A 152 4.73 -0.44 19.86
N SER A 153 3.74 -0.85 19.07
CA SER A 153 2.71 -1.83 19.43
C SER A 153 2.30 -2.62 18.19
N TYR A 154 2.32 -3.94 18.30
CA TYR A 154 1.70 -4.85 17.34
C TYR A 154 0.40 -5.40 17.95
N TYR A 155 -0.64 -5.46 17.14
CA TYR A 155 -1.88 -6.15 17.47
C TYR A 155 -2.46 -6.87 16.26
N ASP A 156 -3.10 -8.02 16.48
CA ASP A 156 -3.94 -8.70 15.50
C ASP A 156 -5.22 -9.22 16.17
N SER A 157 -6.35 -8.71 15.69
CA SER A 157 -7.68 -8.90 16.24
C SER A 157 -8.45 -10.00 15.49
N ASP A 158 -8.29 -11.25 15.90
CA ASP A 158 -9.13 -12.37 15.45
C ASP A 158 -10.38 -12.50 16.34
N MET A 159 -11.34 -11.59 16.14
CA MET A 159 -12.58 -11.56 16.92
C MET A 159 -13.50 -12.75 16.63
N GLY A 160 -13.21 -13.54 15.58
CA GLY A 160 -13.95 -14.75 15.24
C GLY A 160 -13.50 -15.97 16.06
N ASP A 161 -12.23 -16.01 16.47
CA ASP A 161 -11.66 -17.07 17.30
C ASP A 161 -12.05 -16.92 18.77
N THR A 162 -13.19 -17.53 19.12
CA THR A 162 -13.85 -17.46 20.43
C THR A 162 -13.86 -18.83 21.14
N GLY A 163 -14.03 -18.83 22.46
CA GLY A 163 -14.12 -20.07 23.23
C GLY A 163 -14.54 -19.88 24.69
N GLU A 164 -14.41 -20.94 25.50
CA GLU A 164 -14.80 -20.91 26.90
C GLU A 164 -13.94 -19.90 27.68
N GLY A 165 -14.58 -18.89 28.26
CA GLY A 165 -13.91 -17.82 29.00
C GLY A 165 -13.44 -16.64 28.15
N TYR A 166 -13.49 -16.74 26.81
CA TYR A 166 -13.11 -15.64 25.91
C TYR A 166 -14.12 -15.44 24.75
N PRO A 167 -15.39 -15.09 25.05
CA PRO A 167 -16.41 -14.90 24.02
C PRO A 167 -16.16 -13.68 23.13
N ASN A 168 -15.27 -12.74 23.49
CA ASN A 168 -14.98 -11.55 22.70
C ASN A 168 -13.91 -11.78 21.62
N GLY A 169 -13.31 -12.97 21.58
CA GLY A 169 -12.35 -13.34 20.53
C GLY A 169 -10.91 -13.43 21.04
N THR A 170 -9.98 -13.42 20.09
CA THR A 170 -8.54 -13.55 20.33
C THR A 170 -7.81 -12.31 19.85
N MET A 171 -6.83 -11.84 20.64
CA MET A 171 -5.96 -10.73 20.30
C MET A 171 -4.50 -11.18 20.41
N TYR A 172 -3.73 -11.05 19.34
CA TYR A 172 -2.27 -11.15 19.40
C TYR A 172 -1.72 -9.78 19.75
N VAL A 173 -0.74 -9.70 20.65
CA VAL A 173 -0.21 -8.43 21.14
C VAL A 173 1.31 -8.48 21.32
N CYS A 174 1.96 -7.36 21.01
CA CYS A 174 3.35 -7.12 21.38
C CYS A 174 3.59 -5.62 21.55
N ASP A 175 3.90 -5.19 22.77
CA ASP A 175 4.30 -3.82 23.07
C ASP A 175 5.83 -3.74 23.18
N PHE A 176 6.45 -2.77 22.49
CA PHE A 176 7.91 -2.65 22.44
C PHE A 176 8.39 -1.20 22.36
N THR A 177 9.69 -1.03 22.60
CA THR A 177 10.42 0.23 22.38
C THR A 177 11.70 -0.07 21.62
N GLY A 178 12.23 0.91 20.91
CA GLY A 178 13.54 0.75 20.29
C GLY A 178 14.23 2.06 19.98
N LYS A 179 15.35 1.95 19.28
CA LYS A 179 16.13 3.09 18.84
C LYS A 179 16.80 2.81 17.50
N PHE A 180 16.60 3.70 16.55
CA PHE A 180 17.37 3.76 15.32
C PHE A 180 18.66 4.57 15.51
N ASP A 181 19.66 4.27 14.68
CA ASP A 181 20.84 5.12 14.53
C ASP A 181 20.49 6.39 13.74
N VAL A 182 21.41 7.34 13.71
CA VAL A 182 21.27 8.55 12.90
C VAL A 182 21.22 8.16 11.42
N PRO A 183 20.15 8.52 10.67
CA PRO A 183 20.04 8.19 9.26
C PRO A 183 21.20 8.76 8.46
N GLN A 184 21.75 7.95 7.55
CA GLN A 184 22.83 8.33 6.65
C GLN A 184 22.29 8.40 5.22
N PRO A 185 22.66 9.43 4.43
CA PRO A 185 22.22 9.54 3.05
C PRO A 185 22.79 8.40 2.20
N THR A 186 22.03 7.98 1.20
CA THR A 186 22.51 7.10 0.13
C THR A 186 23.00 7.92 -1.08
N ASP A 187 23.26 7.25 -2.22
CA ASP A 187 23.56 7.94 -3.49
C ASP A 187 22.30 8.59 -4.12
N ASP A 188 21.10 8.26 -3.63
CA ASP A 188 19.83 8.90 -4.00
C ASP A 188 19.43 9.93 -2.93
N GLU A 189 19.07 11.14 -3.34
CA GLU A 189 18.75 12.25 -2.43
C GLU A 189 17.46 12.04 -1.62
N TYR A 190 16.58 11.13 -2.06
CA TYR A 190 15.32 10.81 -1.39
C TYR A 190 15.39 9.54 -0.53
N ILE A 191 16.56 8.91 -0.43
CA ILE A 191 16.72 7.62 0.26
C ILE A 191 17.84 7.71 1.30
N TYR A 192 17.50 7.33 2.53
CA TYR A 192 18.43 7.24 3.66
C TYR A 192 18.48 5.80 4.16
N THR A 193 19.60 5.41 4.75
CA THR A 193 19.75 4.15 5.49
C THR A 193 19.90 4.45 6.98
N THR A 194 19.30 3.61 7.82
CA THR A 194 19.53 3.61 9.27
C THR A 194 19.61 2.19 9.80
N LYS A 195 20.11 2.03 11.03
CA LYS A 195 20.20 0.75 11.72
C LYS A 195 19.34 0.72 12.95
N LEU A 196 18.74 -0.42 13.24
CA LEU A 196 18.13 -0.70 14.52
C LEU A 196 19.25 -0.96 15.55
N LEU A 197 19.39 -0.05 16.52
CA LEU A 197 20.40 -0.18 17.58
C LEU A 197 19.87 -0.99 18.77
N GLU A 198 18.61 -0.76 19.12
CA GLU A 198 17.96 -1.38 20.28
C GLU A 198 16.51 -1.72 19.95
N LEU A 199 16.07 -2.88 20.42
CA LEU A 199 14.67 -3.31 20.44
C LEU A 199 14.41 -4.03 21.77
N THR A 200 13.41 -3.58 22.52
CA THR A 200 13.06 -4.12 23.82
C THR A 200 11.56 -4.34 23.89
N LEU A 201 11.14 -5.59 24.11
CA LEU A 201 9.74 -5.94 24.32
C LEU A 201 9.36 -5.64 25.78
N ARG A 202 8.22 -4.98 25.99
CA ARG A 202 7.74 -4.62 27.33
C ARG A 202 7.34 -5.85 28.14
N ASP A 203 6.74 -6.84 27.48
CA ASP A 203 6.32 -8.12 28.06
C ASP A 203 7.16 -9.31 27.54
N ALA A 204 8.49 -9.13 27.46
CA ALA A 204 9.41 -10.14 26.91
C ALA A 204 9.30 -11.53 27.58
N ASP A 205 8.97 -11.58 28.88
CA ASP A 205 8.81 -12.82 29.64
C ASP A 205 7.48 -13.54 29.35
N LYS A 206 6.51 -12.86 28.74
CA LYS A 206 5.22 -13.42 28.34
C LYS A 206 5.18 -13.92 26.90
N VAL A 207 6.17 -13.62 26.06
CA VAL A 207 6.16 -14.04 24.65
C VAL A 207 5.97 -15.57 24.53
N GLY A 208 5.04 -15.98 23.67
CA GLY A 208 4.63 -17.38 23.49
C GLY A 208 3.64 -17.90 24.53
N THR A 209 3.15 -17.04 25.44
CA THR A 209 2.12 -17.38 26.42
C THR A 209 0.75 -16.83 26.02
N THR A 210 -0.28 -17.29 26.74
CA THR A 210 -1.67 -16.89 26.53
C THR A 210 -2.33 -16.59 27.87
N GLU A 211 -3.11 -15.51 27.94
CA GLU A 211 -3.95 -15.19 29.08
C GLU A 211 -5.37 -14.82 28.63
N ILE A 212 -6.33 -14.94 29.53
CA ILE A 212 -7.70 -14.52 29.31
C ILE A 212 -7.99 -13.39 30.29
N GLU A 213 -8.31 -12.22 29.76
CA GLU A 213 -8.69 -11.03 30.51
C GLU A 213 -9.86 -10.33 29.80
N ASP A 214 -10.82 -9.83 30.58
CA ASP A 214 -12.00 -9.13 30.06
C ASP A 214 -12.70 -9.87 28.90
N ASP A 215 -12.94 -11.17 29.11
CA ASP A 215 -13.61 -12.04 28.15
C ASP A 215 -12.91 -12.14 26.77
N THR A 216 -11.62 -11.80 26.71
CA THR A 216 -10.75 -11.83 25.50
C THR A 216 -9.52 -12.70 25.77
N ARG A 217 -9.09 -13.47 24.78
CA ARG A 217 -7.85 -14.26 24.86
C ARG A 217 -6.70 -13.49 24.25
N TYR A 218 -5.72 -13.10 25.06
CA TYR A 218 -4.50 -12.43 24.64
C TYR A 218 -3.39 -13.45 24.41
N ILE A 219 -2.74 -13.36 23.25
CA ILE A 219 -1.56 -14.16 22.88
C ILE A 219 -0.40 -13.20 22.71
N TYR A 220 0.64 -13.37 23.52
CA TYR A 220 1.82 -12.51 23.47
C TYR A 220 2.80 -13.02 22.41
N THR A 221 3.16 -12.16 21.45
CA THR A 221 4.01 -12.51 20.32
C THR A 221 5.26 -11.62 20.25
N GLU A 222 6.12 -11.89 19.27
CA GLU A 222 7.11 -10.93 18.80
C GLU A 222 6.43 -9.90 17.85
N PRO A 223 7.01 -8.72 17.63
CA PRO A 223 6.39 -7.68 16.81
C PRO A 223 6.59 -7.95 15.31
N TYR A 224 5.49 -8.20 14.61
CA TYR A 224 5.53 -8.40 13.16
C TYR A 224 6.02 -7.14 12.44
N GLY A 225 6.90 -7.28 11.44
CA GLY A 225 7.52 -6.15 10.74
C GLY A 225 8.87 -5.71 11.32
N PHE A 226 9.29 -6.32 12.43
CA PHE A 226 10.65 -6.21 12.96
C PHE A 226 11.40 -7.57 12.90
N ASP A 227 10.92 -8.48 12.06
CA ASP A 227 11.54 -9.78 11.80
C ASP A 227 12.92 -9.59 11.18
N ASP A 228 13.93 -10.25 11.75
CA ASP A 228 15.34 -10.14 11.34
C ASP A 228 15.85 -8.69 11.18
N ALA A 229 15.26 -7.74 11.92
CA ALA A 229 15.52 -6.32 11.75
C ALA A 229 16.96 -5.92 12.14
N ASP A 230 17.67 -5.29 11.18
CA ASP A 230 19.00 -4.69 11.38
C ASP A 230 19.09 -3.37 10.60
N GLU A 231 19.02 -3.45 9.27
CA GLU A 231 19.06 -2.30 8.38
C GLU A 231 17.67 -1.88 7.91
N PHE A 232 17.42 -0.57 7.92
CA PHE A 232 16.21 0.04 7.40
C PHE A 232 16.54 1.07 6.32
N LEU A 233 15.70 1.11 5.29
CA LEU A 233 15.68 2.21 4.33
C LEU A 233 14.54 3.17 4.67
N ILE A 234 14.82 4.45 4.57
CA ILE A 234 13.84 5.54 4.70
C ILE A 234 13.70 6.17 3.33
N TYR A 235 12.49 6.09 2.77
CA TYR A 235 12.12 6.74 1.52
C TYR A 235 11.32 8.01 1.82
N LEU A 236 11.83 9.14 1.36
CA LEU A 236 11.19 10.44 1.49
C LEU A 236 10.21 10.68 0.33
N PRO A 237 9.25 11.62 0.47
CA PRO A 237 8.45 12.14 -0.63
C PRO A 237 9.31 12.48 -1.85
N GLY A 238 8.92 12.01 -3.03
CA GLY A 238 9.67 12.16 -4.27
C GLY A 238 10.61 11.00 -4.62
N ALA A 239 10.84 10.06 -3.70
CA ALA A 239 11.60 8.83 -3.99
C ALA A 239 10.96 8.07 -5.14
N SER A 240 11.80 7.61 -6.09
CA SER A 240 11.32 6.83 -7.24
C SER A 240 10.79 5.48 -6.79
N LEU A 241 9.59 5.11 -7.23
CA LEU A 241 9.03 3.79 -6.90
C LEU A 241 9.83 2.66 -7.54
N SER A 242 10.48 2.92 -8.68
CA SER A 242 11.43 1.99 -9.29
C SER A 242 12.74 1.77 -8.51
N ALA A 243 13.00 2.57 -7.47
CA ALA A 243 14.12 2.37 -6.55
C ALA A 243 13.75 1.48 -5.34
N MET A 244 12.48 1.13 -5.19
CA MET A 244 11.98 0.22 -4.16
C MET A 244 11.97 -1.23 -4.69
N THR A 245 12.15 -2.19 -3.79
CA THR A 245 11.99 -3.61 -4.11
C THR A 245 10.51 -3.95 -4.32
N GLU A 246 10.22 -5.04 -5.05
CA GLU A 246 8.84 -5.52 -5.21
C GLU A 246 8.20 -5.85 -3.86
N GLU A 247 8.98 -6.38 -2.92
CA GLU A 247 8.53 -6.67 -1.56
C GLU A 247 8.19 -5.40 -0.79
N CYS A 248 9.02 -4.35 -0.85
CA CYS A 248 8.70 -3.05 -0.24
C CYS A 248 7.39 -2.50 -0.82
N LEU A 249 7.26 -2.49 -2.14
CA LEU A 249 6.07 -1.98 -2.84
C LEU A 249 4.80 -2.76 -2.49
N SER A 250 4.91 -4.05 -2.14
CA SER A 250 3.75 -4.87 -1.76
C SER A 250 3.08 -4.44 -0.45
N TRP A 251 3.77 -3.61 0.35
CA TRP A 251 3.30 -3.08 1.64
C TRP A 251 3.02 -1.57 1.64
N VAL A 252 3.28 -0.89 0.51
CA VAL A 252 2.99 0.54 0.36
C VAL A 252 1.54 0.71 -0.07
N ASP A 253 0.78 1.50 0.69
CA ASP A 253 -0.68 1.63 0.50
C ASP A 253 -1.10 2.43 -0.74
N VAL A 254 -0.19 3.21 -1.33
CA VAL A 254 -0.48 3.98 -2.53
C VAL A 254 -0.57 3.05 -3.74
N ARG A 255 -1.64 3.14 -4.53
CA ARG A 255 -1.77 2.31 -5.75
C ARG A 255 -0.78 2.78 -6.83
N MET A 256 0.23 1.94 -7.04
CA MET A 256 1.43 2.18 -7.84
C MET A 256 1.21 2.22 -9.36
N GLU A 257 0.01 1.92 -9.87
CA GLU A 257 -0.18 1.71 -11.31
C GLU A 257 0.01 2.99 -12.14
N SER A 258 -0.08 4.16 -11.51
CA SER A 258 -0.07 5.44 -12.23
C SER A 258 0.78 6.54 -11.60
N ILE A 259 1.46 6.24 -10.49
CA ILE A 259 2.38 7.14 -9.81
C ILE A 259 3.79 6.57 -10.01
N GLU A 260 4.78 7.43 -10.28
CA GLU A 260 6.18 7.03 -10.46
C GLU A 260 7.05 7.30 -9.23
N ARG A 261 6.57 8.14 -8.30
CA ARG A 261 7.31 8.62 -7.13
C ARG A 261 6.42 8.66 -5.89
N LEU A 262 7.00 8.47 -4.71
CA LEU A 262 6.26 8.68 -3.47
C LEU A 262 5.61 10.07 -3.45
N PRO A 263 4.30 10.15 -3.13
CA PRO A 263 3.64 11.42 -3.06
C PRO A 263 4.18 12.37 -1.99
N VAL A 264 3.81 13.63 -2.11
CA VAL A 264 3.96 14.64 -1.04
C VAL A 264 3.44 14.11 0.30
N ASP A 265 4.21 14.36 1.35
CA ASP A 265 3.91 14.01 2.74
C ASP A 265 3.70 12.51 3.03
N TYR A 266 4.10 11.65 2.08
CA TYR A 266 4.11 10.19 2.23
C TYR A 266 5.55 9.67 2.35
N TYR A 267 5.80 8.90 3.40
CA TYR A 267 7.10 8.35 3.76
C TYR A 267 7.00 6.84 3.92
N VAL A 268 8.10 6.14 3.63
CA VAL A 268 8.19 4.70 3.84
C VAL A 268 9.42 4.38 4.68
N LEU A 269 9.25 3.58 5.72
CA LEU A 269 10.33 2.98 6.50
C LEU A 269 10.32 1.47 6.22
N TYR A 270 11.36 0.96 5.58
CA TYR A 270 11.42 -0.41 5.08
C TYR A 270 12.45 -1.23 5.85
N ASN A 271 12.01 -2.30 6.51
CA ASN A 271 12.88 -3.32 7.09
C ASN A 271 13.48 -4.17 5.96
N VAL A 272 14.77 -4.02 5.68
CA VAL A 272 15.39 -4.64 4.51
C VAL A 272 15.43 -6.16 4.63
N SER A 273 15.66 -6.69 5.83
CA SER A 273 15.87 -8.13 6.03
C SER A 273 14.56 -8.91 6.15
N GLY A 274 13.57 -8.36 6.87
CA GLY A 274 12.23 -8.95 6.95
C GLY A 274 11.36 -8.65 5.72
N ALA A 275 11.73 -7.63 4.93
CA ALA A 275 11.03 -7.19 3.74
C ALA A 275 9.62 -6.64 4.02
N GLU A 276 9.44 -5.97 5.17
CA GLU A 276 8.20 -5.25 5.54
C GLU A 276 8.37 -3.74 5.45
N ALA A 277 7.32 -3.04 4.99
CA ALA A 277 7.34 -1.58 4.86
C ALA A 277 6.27 -0.93 5.74
N PHE A 278 6.69 0.08 6.51
CA PHE A 278 5.83 0.92 7.32
C PHE A 278 5.52 2.21 6.56
N ASN A 279 4.26 2.61 6.58
CA ASN A 279 3.73 3.78 5.93
C ASN A 279 3.63 4.93 6.94
N GLY A 280 4.22 6.08 6.60
CA GLY A 280 4.16 7.30 7.41
C GLY A 280 3.53 8.43 6.61
N ILE A 281 2.50 9.05 7.16
CA ILE A 281 1.77 10.15 6.52
C ILE A 281 1.68 11.30 7.51
N LYS A 282 1.90 12.54 7.07
CA LYS A 282 1.71 13.71 7.95
C LYS A 282 0.23 13.95 8.23
N ASP A 283 -0.08 14.39 9.45
CA ASP A 283 -1.45 14.67 9.92
C ASP A 283 -2.23 15.63 9.00
N ASP A 284 -1.55 16.59 8.38
CA ASP A 284 -2.12 17.60 7.48
C ASP A 284 -1.91 17.28 5.99
N SER A 285 -1.48 16.05 5.68
CA SER A 285 -1.31 15.59 4.30
C SER A 285 -2.61 15.69 3.53
N ILE A 286 -2.51 16.11 2.28
CA ILE A 286 -3.65 16.13 1.36
C ILE A 286 -4.21 14.72 1.12
N TRP A 287 -3.42 13.66 1.30
CA TRP A 287 -3.80 12.26 1.05
C TRP A 287 -4.77 11.65 2.08
N THR A 288 -5.06 12.42 3.13
CA THR A 288 -6.05 12.09 4.16
C THR A 288 -7.24 13.04 4.13
N GLN A 289 -7.31 13.93 3.14
CA GLN A 289 -8.32 14.97 3.03
C GLN A 289 -9.32 14.67 1.91
N ASP A 290 -10.59 14.98 2.16
CA ASP A 290 -11.66 14.91 1.18
C ASP A 290 -12.14 16.31 0.81
N PHE A 291 -12.44 16.51 -0.47
CA PHE A 291 -12.93 17.79 -1.00
C PHE A 291 -14.28 17.61 -1.69
N GLN A 292 -15.12 18.64 -1.65
CA GLN A 292 -16.43 18.61 -2.28
C GLN A 292 -16.79 19.91 -2.99
N TYR A 293 -17.56 19.76 -4.06
CA TYR A 293 -18.33 20.83 -4.69
C TYR A 293 -19.81 20.45 -4.73
N GLN A 294 -20.70 21.40 -4.40
CA GLN A 294 -22.16 21.19 -4.40
C GLN A 294 -22.85 22.16 -5.36
N TYR A 295 -23.79 21.66 -6.16
CA TYR A 295 -24.63 22.44 -7.08
C TYR A 295 -26.08 21.95 -7.06
N GLY A 296 -26.93 22.67 -6.33
CA GLY A 296 -28.31 22.20 -6.10
C GLY A 296 -28.31 20.90 -5.29
N ASP A 297 -28.97 19.86 -5.81
CA ASP A 297 -29.02 18.53 -5.18
C ASP A 297 -27.85 17.62 -5.63
N ALA A 298 -27.12 18.02 -6.69
CA ALA A 298 -25.98 17.27 -7.22
C ALA A 298 -24.68 17.72 -6.56
N TYR A 299 -23.73 16.80 -6.38
CA TYR A 299 -22.43 17.09 -5.79
C TYR A 299 -21.32 16.25 -6.42
N VAL A 300 -20.08 16.70 -6.24
CA VAL A 300 -18.88 16.05 -6.74
C VAL A 300 -17.89 15.91 -5.58
N THR A 301 -17.28 14.75 -5.42
CA THR A 301 -16.23 14.51 -4.42
C THR A 301 -14.90 14.30 -5.10
N PHE A 302 -13.86 14.91 -4.55
CA PHE A 302 -12.48 14.64 -4.88
C PHE A 302 -11.78 14.17 -3.61
N GLY A 303 -11.39 12.90 -3.58
CA GLY A 303 -10.71 12.29 -2.45
C GLY A 303 -9.34 11.80 -2.90
N PRO A 304 -8.26 12.59 -2.74
CA PRO A 304 -6.91 12.06 -2.78
C PRO A 304 -6.77 11.02 -1.66
N SER A 305 -6.94 9.73 -1.99
CA SER A 305 -6.89 8.66 -0.99
C SER A 305 -5.55 7.94 -1.04
N TYR A 306 -4.96 7.73 0.14
CA TYR A 306 -3.74 6.96 0.29
C TYR A 306 -3.94 5.46 0.01
N TYR A 307 -5.11 4.86 0.29
CA TYR A 307 -5.34 3.40 0.17
C TYR A 307 -6.02 2.97 -1.14
N MET A 308 -6.91 3.81 -1.67
CA MET A 308 -7.67 3.50 -2.89
C MET A 308 -7.20 4.29 -4.11
N GLY A 309 -6.14 5.09 -3.96
CA GLY A 309 -5.71 6.07 -4.95
C GLY A 309 -6.67 7.26 -5.00
N SER A 310 -6.29 8.33 -5.70
CA SER A 310 -7.13 9.52 -5.82
C SER A 310 -8.32 9.24 -6.74
N TYR A 311 -9.54 9.58 -6.28
CA TYR A 311 -10.76 9.40 -7.06
C TYR A 311 -11.54 10.70 -7.17
N PHE A 312 -12.26 10.81 -8.29
CA PHE A 312 -13.12 11.95 -8.58
C PHE A 312 -14.49 11.47 -9.03
N SER A 313 -15.52 11.71 -8.23
CA SER A 313 -16.83 11.08 -8.40
C SER A 313 -17.98 12.08 -8.42
N PHE A 314 -18.87 11.92 -9.40
CA PHE A 314 -20.03 12.77 -9.66
C PHE A 314 -21.32 12.09 -9.21
N PHE A 315 -22.12 12.76 -8.37
CA PHE A 315 -23.36 12.25 -7.81
C PHE A 315 -24.55 13.16 -8.10
N VAL A 316 -25.67 12.59 -8.53
CA VAL A 316 -26.91 13.34 -8.81
C VAL A 316 -27.67 13.66 -7.53
N ASP A 317 -27.58 12.79 -6.52
CA ASP A 317 -28.08 12.97 -5.15
C ASP A 317 -27.36 11.99 -4.19
N ASN A 318 -27.63 12.09 -2.89
CA ASN A 318 -26.97 11.31 -1.83
C ASN A 318 -27.26 9.79 -1.88
N ASP A 319 -28.33 9.37 -2.54
CA ASP A 319 -28.77 7.97 -2.57
C ASP A 319 -28.40 7.29 -3.90
N SER A 320 -27.81 8.04 -4.84
CA SER A 320 -27.44 7.55 -6.16
C SER A 320 -26.01 7.00 -6.19
N PRO A 321 -25.75 5.93 -6.97
CA PRO A 321 -24.37 5.60 -7.32
C PRO A 321 -23.72 6.75 -8.09
N ALA A 322 -22.39 6.80 -8.10
CA ALA A 322 -21.66 7.76 -8.90
C ALA A 322 -22.07 7.62 -10.38
N SER A 323 -22.45 8.73 -11.00
CA SER A 323 -22.77 8.80 -12.43
C SER A 323 -21.52 8.79 -13.30
N LEU A 324 -20.39 9.20 -12.73
CA LEU A 324 -19.06 9.13 -13.30
C LEU A 324 -18.07 9.02 -12.13
N SER A 325 -17.10 8.13 -12.23
CA SER A 325 -15.98 8.06 -11.29
C SER A 325 -14.70 7.94 -12.09
N LEU A 326 -13.75 8.84 -11.86
CA LEU A 326 -12.46 8.83 -12.53
C LEU A 326 -11.37 8.40 -11.55
N SER A 327 -10.48 7.54 -12.02
CA SER A 327 -9.22 7.23 -11.33
C SER A 327 -8.22 8.33 -11.67
N ILE A 328 -7.71 9.02 -10.65
CA ILE A 328 -6.86 10.19 -10.84
C ILE A 328 -5.42 9.84 -10.44
N PRO A 329 -4.48 9.79 -11.39
CA PRO A 329 -3.08 9.48 -11.14
C PRO A 329 -2.31 10.71 -10.62
N TRP A 330 -2.88 11.43 -9.66
CA TRP A 330 -2.31 12.69 -9.18
C TRP A 330 -1.29 12.42 -8.09
N ASP A 331 -0.09 12.99 -8.22
CA ASP A 331 1.02 12.88 -7.27
C ASP A 331 0.87 13.82 -6.06
N GLY A 332 -0.18 14.63 -6.03
CA GLY A 332 -0.46 15.59 -4.97
C GLY A 332 0.14 16.99 -5.17
N VAL A 333 0.97 17.19 -6.19
CA VAL A 333 1.66 18.47 -6.44
C VAL A 333 1.58 18.96 -7.89
N SER A 334 1.44 18.05 -8.85
CA SER A 334 1.38 18.37 -10.27
C SER A 334 0.12 19.15 -10.59
N GLU A 335 0.28 20.25 -11.32
CA GLU A 335 -0.82 21.03 -11.89
C GLU A 335 -0.93 20.82 -13.43
N GLU A 336 -0.18 19.86 -13.96
CA GLU A 336 -0.25 19.49 -15.37
C GLU A 336 -1.56 18.74 -15.67
N THR A 337 -2.00 18.82 -16.92
CA THR A 337 -3.17 18.07 -17.37
C THR A 337 -2.81 16.59 -17.48
N MET A 338 -3.61 15.75 -16.83
CA MET A 338 -3.47 14.29 -16.79
C MET A 338 -4.54 13.63 -17.64
N GLU A 339 -4.20 12.48 -18.20
CA GLU A 339 -5.16 11.57 -18.85
C GLU A 339 -5.69 10.61 -17.77
N CYS A 340 -7.02 10.53 -17.64
CA CYS A 340 -7.70 9.76 -16.60
C CYS A 340 -8.79 8.90 -17.22
N GLU A 341 -9.02 7.72 -16.64
CA GLU A 341 -9.99 6.75 -17.13
C GLU A 341 -11.14 6.56 -16.14
N GLU A 342 -12.29 6.17 -16.67
CA GLU A 342 -13.43 5.73 -15.85
C GLU A 342 -13.04 4.54 -14.98
N SER A 343 -13.35 4.65 -13.69
CA SER A 343 -13.17 3.55 -12.75
C SER A 343 -14.32 2.55 -12.89
N TRP A 344 -14.00 1.26 -12.70
CA TRP A 344 -14.97 0.17 -12.61
C TRP A 344 -15.74 -0.16 -13.90
N GLU A 345 -15.28 0.37 -15.04
CA GLU A 345 -15.85 0.11 -16.35
C GLU A 345 -15.03 -0.92 -17.14
N SER A 346 -15.71 -1.71 -17.98
CA SER A 346 -15.05 -2.74 -18.81
C SER A 346 -14.38 -2.19 -20.08
N ASP A 347 -14.80 -1.00 -20.51
CA ASP A 347 -14.32 -0.28 -21.70
C ASP A 347 -14.35 1.22 -21.35
N PRO A 348 -13.42 1.68 -20.49
CA PRO A 348 -13.50 3.01 -19.88
C PRO A 348 -13.26 4.11 -20.92
N GLU A 349 -14.04 5.19 -20.83
CA GLU A 349 -13.76 6.40 -21.59
C GLU A 349 -12.65 7.22 -20.89
N THR A 350 -11.95 8.03 -21.68
CA THR A 350 -10.81 8.83 -21.23
C THR A 350 -11.16 10.32 -21.13
N TYR A 351 -10.67 10.95 -20.09
CA TYR A 351 -10.88 12.35 -19.76
C TYR A 351 -9.55 13.04 -19.47
N TYR A 352 -9.44 14.30 -19.85
CA TYR A 352 -8.39 15.18 -19.35
C TYR A 352 -8.81 15.80 -18.03
N VAL A 353 -8.00 15.62 -17.00
CA VAL A 353 -8.22 16.21 -15.67
C VAL A 353 -7.07 17.14 -15.33
N THR A 354 -7.39 18.34 -14.85
CA THR A 354 -6.40 19.31 -14.34
C THR A 354 -6.81 19.73 -12.94
N ILE A 355 -5.90 19.61 -11.98
CA ILE A 355 -6.09 20.00 -10.58
C ILE A 355 -5.15 21.17 -10.31
N LYS A 356 -5.67 22.30 -9.84
CA LYS A 356 -4.87 23.48 -9.50
C LYS A 356 -5.10 23.88 -8.07
N LYS A 357 -4.03 24.04 -7.29
CA LYS A 357 -4.14 24.52 -5.92
C LYS A 357 -4.45 26.01 -5.96
N LYS A 358 -5.58 26.41 -5.37
CA LYS A 358 -5.95 27.82 -5.23
C LYS A 358 -5.41 28.39 -3.92
N ASP A 359 -5.59 27.64 -2.83
CA ASP A 359 -5.09 27.90 -1.49
C ASP A 359 -5.04 26.58 -0.70
N ASP A 360 -4.77 26.62 0.61
CA ASP A 360 -4.58 25.42 1.43
C ASP A 360 -5.85 24.58 1.65
N GLU A 361 -7.04 25.16 1.42
CA GLU A 361 -8.31 24.48 1.64
C GLU A 361 -9.08 24.29 0.33
N THR A 362 -8.54 24.76 -0.80
CA THR A 362 -9.30 24.92 -2.03
C THR A 362 -8.52 24.51 -3.28
N TYR A 363 -9.16 23.72 -4.12
CA TYR A 363 -8.64 23.28 -5.42
C TYR A 363 -9.60 23.63 -6.54
N ILE A 364 -9.07 24.01 -7.70
CA ILE A 364 -9.85 24.15 -8.94
C ILE A 364 -9.61 22.91 -9.77
N ILE A 365 -10.67 22.13 -10.00
CA ILE A 365 -10.62 20.90 -10.78
C ILE A 365 -11.36 21.14 -12.09
N THR A 366 -10.70 20.80 -13.20
CA THR A 366 -11.26 20.88 -14.55
C THR A 366 -11.24 19.49 -15.18
N VAL A 367 -12.35 19.09 -15.78
CA VAL A 367 -12.52 17.83 -16.50
C VAL A 367 -13.02 18.11 -17.90
N GLU A 368 -12.39 17.49 -18.90
CA GLU A 368 -12.73 17.60 -20.32
C GLU A 368 -12.75 16.20 -20.94
N GLY A 369 -13.88 15.78 -21.51
CA GLY A 369 -13.97 14.51 -22.24
C GLY A 369 -13.15 14.53 -23.53
N ILE A 370 -12.47 13.43 -23.85
CA ILE A 370 -11.63 13.31 -25.05
C ILE A 370 -12.43 12.78 -26.26
N SER A 371 -13.46 11.98 -26.01
CA SER A 371 -14.23 11.33 -27.07
C SER A 371 -15.41 12.17 -27.57
N ASP A 372 -15.92 11.84 -28.76
CA ASP A 372 -17.13 12.43 -29.32
C ASP A 372 -18.40 12.17 -28.46
N LYS A 373 -18.28 11.31 -27.43
CA LYS A 373 -19.31 11.09 -26.42
C LYS A 373 -19.09 12.06 -25.26
N GLU A 374 -19.58 13.27 -25.42
CA GLU A 374 -19.54 14.27 -24.37
C GLU A 374 -20.43 13.86 -23.18
N PHE A 375 -19.84 13.66 -22.01
CA PHE A 375 -20.58 13.48 -20.76
C PHE A 375 -21.35 14.76 -20.41
N ASP A 376 -22.61 14.61 -19.97
CA ASP A 376 -23.45 15.75 -19.60
C ASP A 376 -23.17 16.21 -18.17
N PHE A 377 -22.34 17.25 -18.04
CA PHE A 377 -22.03 17.88 -16.75
C PHE A 377 -23.06 18.93 -16.30
N SER A 378 -24.15 19.15 -17.05
CA SER A 378 -25.15 20.16 -16.68
C SER A 378 -25.81 19.96 -15.32
N PRO A 379 -25.98 18.72 -14.77
CA PRO A 379 -26.49 18.54 -13.41
C PRO A 379 -25.60 19.17 -12.33
N TRP A 380 -24.28 19.29 -12.57
CA TRP A 380 -23.32 19.91 -11.65
C TRP A 380 -22.96 21.35 -12.03
N GLY A 381 -23.72 21.97 -12.94
CA GLY A 381 -23.51 23.36 -13.35
C GLY A 381 -22.51 23.55 -14.50
N GLY A 382 -22.12 22.48 -15.19
CA GLY A 382 -21.37 22.57 -16.45
C GLY A 382 -22.15 23.36 -17.51
N THR A 383 -21.49 24.34 -18.13
CA THR A 383 -22.11 25.22 -19.15
C THR A 383 -21.61 24.95 -20.57
N GLU A 384 -20.53 24.17 -20.69
CA GLU A 384 -19.92 23.78 -21.95
C GLU A 384 -20.08 22.26 -22.13
N PRO A 385 -20.46 21.79 -23.33
CA PRO A 385 -20.60 20.35 -23.57
C PRO A 385 -19.30 19.59 -23.27
N GLY A 386 -19.40 18.47 -22.56
CA GLY A 386 -18.25 17.61 -22.23
C GLY A 386 -17.23 18.21 -21.26
N LYS A 387 -17.52 19.37 -20.65
CA LYS A 387 -16.60 20.07 -19.76
C LYS A 387 -17.21 20.47 -18.44
N PHE A 388 -16.42 20.28 -17.38
CA PHE A 388 -16.72 20.72 -16.03
C PHE A 388 -15.52 21.46 -15.45
N SER A 389 -15.77 22.54 -14.71
CA SER A 389 -14.74 23.25 -13.96
C SER A 389 -15.37 23.87 -12.72
N ALA A 390 -14.85 23.54 -11.55
CA ALA A 390 -15.38 24.03 -10.29
C ALA A 390 -14.31 24.17 -9.21
N GLU A 391 -14.66 24.92 -8.19
CA GLU A 391 -13.88 25.12 -6.98
C GLU A 391 -14.33 24.12 -5.92
N PHE A 392 -13.41 23.26 -5.50
CA PHE A 392 -13.56 22.22 -4.49
C PHE A 392 -13.00 22.72 -3.18
N VAL A 393 -13.76 22.53 -2.11
CA VAL A 393 -13.38 22.98 -0.76
C VAL A 393 -13.22 21.75 0.13
N LEU A 394 -12.23 21.81 1.02
CA LEU A 394 -11.98 20.81 2.05
C LEU A 394 -13.26 20.55 2.86
N ILE A 395 -13.61 19.28 3.03
CA ILE A 395 -14.69 18.86 3.91
C ILE A 395 -14.12 18.81 5.32
N GLU A 396 -14.63 19.64 6.23
CA GLU A 396 -14.28 19.52 7.65
C GLU A 396 -14.77 18.16 8.17
N SER A 397 -13.87 17.37 8.76
CA SER A 397 -14.24 16.15 9.48
C SER A 397 -14.98 16.54 10.78
N ASP A 398 -16.20 16.03 10.95
CA ASP A 398 -17.07 16.30 12.13
C ASP A 398 -16.50 15.80 13.48
#